data_AF-A0A811TY67-F1
#
_entry.id   AF-A0A811TY67-F1
#
_cell.length_a   1.000
_cell.length_b   1.000
_cell.length_c   1.000
_cell.angle_alpha   90.00
_cell.angle_beta   90.00
_cell.angle_gamma   90.00
#
_symmetry.space_group_name_H-M   'P 1'
#
loop_
_entity.id
_entity.type
_entity.pdbx_description
1 polymer ?
#
loop_
_entity_poly.entity_id
_entity_poly.type
_entity_poly.pdbx_seq_one_letter_code
_entity_poly.pdbx_strand_id
1 'polypeptide(L)'
;MWEMRDTNALLRGQSCRSAMMRYRSPLIRIISTWALSPFFVLGLKEEFQRVAVEVFANYLEERQHPITDVYVEIQSQKIQFYTVSLHIVADFTGLRYIMYNWPIISAVVAISTNLFFILVIFLLSWYHWSDTTWLHNLRQKYGRITETIQRKASKAIESKSGFRDDEDLNFLDDKSIGSEIEEIGGSSDSRSSSKEELLGSKPKTSNEEEQLRQRRPREKF
;
A
#
# COMPACT_ATOMS: atom_id res chain seq x y z
N MET A 1 15.71 3.23 -38.49
CA MET A 1 15.24 1.87 -38.79
C MET A 1 16.01 0.91 -37.93
N TRP A 2 15.32 -0.09 -37.39
CA TRP A 2 15.87 -1.11 -36.52
C TRP A 2 15.52 -2.47 -37.10
N GLU A 3 16.49 -3.35 -37.18
CA GLU A 3 16.31 -4.74 -37.61
C GLU A 3 16.95 -5.67 -36.58
N MET A 4 16.27 -6.76 -36.26
CA MET A 4 16.76 -7.83 -35.39
C MET A 4 16.96 -9.09 -36.22
N ARG A 5 18.17 -9.65 -36.17
CA ARG A 5 18.54 -10.87 -36.88
C ARG A 5 18.91 -11.98 -35.90
N ASP A 6 18.41 -13.17 -36.21
CA ASP A 6 18.71 -14.42 -35.52
C ASP A 6 20.11 -14.93 -35.92
N THR A 7 20.62 -15.98 -35.28
CA THR A 7 21.90 -16.64 -35.61
C THR A 7 21.99 -17.07 -37.08
N ASN A 8 20.84 -17.36 -37.70
CA ASN A 8 20.73 -17.73 -39.11
C ASN A 8 20.63 -16.52 -40.06
N ALA A 9 20.93 -15.31 -39.56
CA ALA A 9 20.78 -14.03 -40.26
C ALA A 9 19.35 -13.73 -40.77
N LEU A 10 18.35 -14.46 -40.26
CA LEU A 10 16.94 -14.26 -40.60
C LEU A 10 16.38 -13.05 -39.86
N LEU A 11 15.69 -12.17 -40.59
CA LEU A 11 15.00 -11.01 -40.02
C LEU A 11 13.80 -11.48 -39.18
N ARG A 12 13.83 -11.19 -37.88
CA ARG A 12 12.75 -11.53 -36.93
C ARG A 12 11.83 -10.36 -36.64
N GLY A 13 12.38 -9.16 -36.63
CA GLY A 13 11.64 -7.96 -36.32
C GLY A 13 12.28 -6.75 -36.97
N GLN A 14 11.43 -5.88 -37.51
CA GLN A 14 11.85 -4.59 -38.01
C GLN A 14 10.95 -3.52 -37.40
N SER A 15 11.53 -2.40 -36.99
CA SER A 15 10.76 -1.24 -36.54
C SER A 15 11.39 0.08 -36.95
N CYS A 16 10.54 1.04 -37.29
CA CYS A 16 10.95 2.41 -37.61
C CYS A 16 10.30 3.34 -36.60
N ARG A 17 11.13 4.01 -35.79
CA ARG A 17 10.68 5.01 -34.82
C ARG A 17 11.23 6.38 -35.21
N SER A 18 10.37 7.38 -35.14
CA SER A 18 10.79 8.78 -35.23
C SER A 18 11.25 9.24 -33.85
N ALA A 19 12.25 10.12 -33.85
CA ALA A 19 12.76 10.75 -32.65
C ALA A 19 13.01 12.23 -32.95
N MET A 20 12.73 13.08 -31.99
CA MET A 20 12.92 14.52 -32.13
C MET A 20 13.70 15.06 -30.94
N MET A 21 14.67 15.93 -31.22
CA MET A 21 15.35 16.68 -30.18
C MET A 21 14.37 17.63 -29.51
N ARG A 22 14.36 17.68 -28.18
CA ARG A 22 13.51 18.62 -27.43
C ARG A 22 13.86 20.05 -27.83
N TYR A 23 12.91 20.73 -28.48
CA TYR A 23 13.09 22.11 -28.89
C TYR A 23 13.25 23.03 -27.67
N ARG A 24 14.22 23.94 -27.75
CA ARG A 24 14.42 25.04 -26.81
C ARG A 24 14.60 26.33 -27.61
N SER A 25 13.96 27.40 -27.17
CA SER A 25 14.11 28.71 -27.82
C SER A 25 15.55 29.25 -27.67
N PRO A 26 16.02 30.10 -28.59
CA PRO A 26 17.34 30.71 -28.47
C PRO A 26 17.46 31.58 -27.20
N LEU A 27 16.37 32.23 -26.79
CA LEU A 27 16.32 33.05 -25.58
C LEU A 27 16.54 32.19 -24.32
N ILE A 28 15.81 31.06 -24.17
CA ILE A 28 16.00 30.20 -23.00
C ILE A 28 17.38 29.54 -23.00
N ARG A 29 17.94 29.24 -24.19
CA ARG A 29 19.30 28.74 -24.31
C ARG A 29 20.29 29.76 -23.73
N ILE A 30 20.24 31.01 -24.18
CA ILE A 30 21.09 32.09 -23.66
C ILE A 30 20.93 32.23 -22.14
N ILE A 31 19.71 32.36 -21.63
CA ILE A 31 19.48 32.48 -20.18
C ILE A 31 20.09 31.30 -19.42
N SER A 32 19.89 30.07 -19.91
CA SER A 32 20.43 28.88 -19.25
C SER A 32 21.95 28.81 -19.32
N THR A 33 22.56 29.25 -20.42
CA THR A 33 24.01 29.32 -20.60
C THR A 33 24.63 30.37 -19.67
N TRP A 34 24.00 31.54 -19.52
CA TRP A 34 24.45 32.57 -18.59
C TRP A 34 24.29 32.14 -17.13
N ALA A 35 23.13 31.59 -16.76
CA ALA A 35 22.86 31.15 -15.40
C ALA A 35 23.75 29.98 -14.95
N LEU A 36 24.09 29.07 -15.87
CA LEU A 36 24.94 27.91 -15.60
C LEU A 36 26.39 28.09 -16.10
N SER A 37 26.76 29.30 -16.53
CA SER A 37 28.09 29.65 -17.04
C SER A 37 29.25 29.14 -16.17
N PRO A 38 29.27 29.39 -14.84
CA PRO A 38 30.37 28.90 -14.00
C PRO A 38 30.47 27.37 -14.01
N PHE A 39 29.34 26.67 -14.13
CA PHE A 39 29.30 25.21 -14.14
C PHE A 39 29.82 24.63 -15.47
N PHE A 40 29.57 25.31 -16.59
CA PHE A 40 30.12 24.96 -17.90
C PHE A 40 31.63 25.23 -17.99
N VAL A 41 32.10 26.38 -17.49
CA VAL A 41 33.54 26.74 -17.50
C VAL A 41 34.36 25.80 -16.62
N LEU A 42 33.81 25.39 -15.47
CA LEU A 42 34.44 24.41 -14.59
C LEU A 42 34.37 22.96 -15.12
N GLY A 43 33.74 22.72 -16.28
CA GLY A 43 33.61 21.38 -16.86
C GLY A 43 32.71 20.43 -16.07
N LEU A 44 31.91 20.94 -15.13
CA LEU A 44 31.01 20.13 -14.30
C LEU A 44 29.75 19.72 -15.05
N LYS A 45 29.49 20.35 -16.20
CA LYS A 45 28.38 20.02 -17.11
C LYS A 45 28.77 20.31 -18.52
N GLU A 46 28.44 19.39 -19.41
CA GLU A 46 28.54 19.61 -20.85
C GLU A 46 27.17 19.90 -21.48
N GLU A 47 27.17 20.57 -22.62
CA GLU A 47 25.98 20.82 -23.42
C GLU A 47 25.72 19.66 -24.39
N PHE A 48 25.19 18.55 -23.87
CA PHE A 48 24.62 17.48 -24.69
C PHE A 48 23.17 17.20 -24.32
N GLN A 49 22.44 16.63 -25.26
CA GLN A 49 21.08 16.16 -25.02
C GLN A 49 21.00 14.65 -25.27
N ARG A 50 20.58 13.90 -24.25
CA ARG A 50 20.25 12.48 -24.41
C ARG A 50 18.81 12.36 -24.90
N VAL A 51 18.62 11.65 -26.00
CA VAL A 51 17.30 11.35 -26.58
C VAL A 51 17.12 9.83 -26.50
N ALA A 52 16.36 9.38 -25.51
CA ALA A 52 15.99 7.96 -25.40
C ALA A 52 14.80 7.69 -26.33
N VAL A 53 14.91 6.62 -27.13
CA VAL A 53 13.88 6.21 -28.08
C VAL A 53 13.54 4.76 -27.79
N GLU A 54 12.29 4.51 -27.44
CA GLU A 54 11.81 3.15 -27.23
C GLU A 54 11.52 2.50 -28.58
N VAL A 55 12.29 1.47 -28.90
CA VAL A 55 12.23 0.80 -30.20
C VAL A 55 11.11 -0.24 -30.21
N PHE A 56 11.19 -1.15 -29.25
CA PHE A 56 10.25 -2.25 -29.03
C PHE A 56 9.75 -2.19 -27.58
N ALA A 57 8.43 -2.11 -27.39
CA ALA A 57 7.82 -2.00 -26.07
C ALA A 57 7.70 -3.34 -25.35
N ASN A 58 7.27 -4.38 -26.06
CA ASN A 58 7.01 -5.70 -25.51
C ASN A 58 7.66 -6.75 -26.40
N TYR A 59 8.99 -6.79 -26.39
CA TYR A 59 9.73 -7.80 -27.13
C TYR A 59 9.78 -9.10 -26.31
N LEU A 60 9.23 -10.17 -26.87
CA LEU A 60 9.31 -11.52 -26.30
C LEU A 60 10.29 -12.35 -27.13
N GLU A 61 11.43 -12.67 -26.53
CA GLU A 61 12.44 -13.52 -27.15
C GLU A 61 11.93 -14.97 -27.24
N GLU A 62 12.02 -15.56 -28.43
CA GLU A 62 11.68 -16.97 -28.65
C GLU A 62 12.93 -17.84 -28.38
N ARG A 63 12.83 -18.84 -27.50
CA ARG A 63 14.01 -19.63 -27.07
C ARG A 63 14.69 -20.38 -28.20
N GLN A 64 13.94 -20.75 -29.23
CA GLN A 64 14.44 -21.53 -30.35
C GLN A 64 15.41 -20.72 -31.24
N HIS A 65 15.34 -19.39 -31.18
CA HIS A 65 15.96 -18.51 -32.16
C HIS A 65 16.36 -17.17 -31.54
N PRO A 66 17.49 -17.14 -30.79
CA PRO A 66 17.92 -15.94 -30.09
C PRO A 66 18.42 -14.87 -31.07
N ILE A 67 18.01 -13.62 -30.86
CA ILE A 67 18.60 -12.49 -31.58
C ILE A 67 20.07 -12.33 -31.21
N THR A 68 20.92 -12.31 -32.22
CA THR A 68 22.37 -12.12 -32.07
C THR A 68 22.78 -10.72 -32.46
N ASP A 69 22.22 -10.22 -33.57
CA ASP A 69 22.60 -8.95 -34.16
C ASP A 69 21.43 -7.99 -34.26
N VAL A 70 21.69 -6.73 -33.89
CA VAL A 70 20.75 -5.62 -34.04
C VAL A 70 21.36 -4.60 -34.99
N TYR A 71 20.73 -4.43 -36.14
CA TYR A 71 21.13 -3.43 -37.13
C TYR A 71 20.35 -2.13 -36.91
N VAL A 72 21.08 -1.03 -36.74
CA VAL A 72 20.53 0.29 -36.41
C VAL A 72 20.93 1.27 -37.49
N GLU A 73 19.94 1.89 -38.11
CA GLU A 73 20.14 2.90 -39.14
C GLU A 73 19.41 4.19 -38.79
N ILE A 74 20.13 5.31 -38.83
CA ILE A 74 19.57 6.64 -38.60
C ILE A 74 19.31 7.29 -39.97
N GLN A 75 18.04 7.56 -40.27
CA GLN A 75 17.60 8.15 -41.54
C GLN A 75 17.82 9.67 -41.59
N SER A 76 19.06 10.13 -41.38
CA SER A 76 19.43 11.53 -41.52
C SER A 76 20.93 11.68 -41.76
N GLN A 77 21.31 12.40 -42.82
CA GLN A 77 22.70 12.68 -43.15
C GLN A 77 23.26 13.93 -42.44
N LYS A 78 22.39 14.77 -41.85
CA LYS A 78 22.78 16.07 -41.25
C LYS A 78 22.82 16.04 -39.72
N ILE A 79 22.72 14.86 -39.11
CA ILE A 79 22.72 14.70 -37.65
C ILE A 79 24.16 14.55 -37.12
N GLN A 80 24.42 15.13 -35.96
CA GLN A 80 25.67 14.96 -35.23
C GLN A 80 25.36 14.36 -33.86
N PHE A 81 26.04 13.28 -33.50
CA PHE A 81 25.94 12.63 -32.20
C PHE A 81 27.33 12.17 -31.77
N TYR A 82 27.54 12.12 -30.46
CA TYR A 82 28.82 11.67 -29.90
C TYR A 82 28.88 10.16 -29.75
N THR A 83 27.79 9.56 -29.26
CA THR A 83 27.71 8.13 -28.98
C THR A 83 26.26 7.67 -29.06
N VAL A 84 26.09 6.40 -29.42
CA VAL A 84 24.81 5.70 -29.41
C VAL A 84 24.97 4.48 -28.53
N SER A 85 24.18 4.38 -27.48
CA SER A 85 24.15 3.22 -26.59
C SER A 85 22.80 2.53 -26.68
N LEU A 86 22.83 1.21 -26.87
CA LEU A 86 21.64 0.37 -26.79
C LEU A 86 21.44 -0.04 -25.34
N HIS A 87 20.27 0.29 -24.79
CA HIS A 87 19.87 -0.13 -23.44
C HIS A 87 18.73 -1.14 -23.56
N ILE A 88 18.97 -2.36 -23.08
CA ILE A 88 17.95 -3.41 -22.98
C ILE A 88 17.44 -3.36 -21.54
N VAL A 89 16.23 -2.84 -21.36
CA VAL A 89 15.55 -2.80 -20.07
C VAL A 89 14.56 -3.94 -20.02
N ALA A 90 14.56 -4.67 -18.91
CA ALA A 90 13.60 -5.73 -18.68
C ALA A 90 12.46 -5.22 -17.81
N ASP A 91 11.26 -5.16 -18.38
CA ASP A 91 10.05 -4.84 -17.62
C ASP A 91 9.56 -6.10 -16.91
N PHE A 92 9.89 -6.19 -15.63
CA PHE A 92 9.36 -7.23 -14.76
C PHE A 92 8.03 -6.79 -14.17
N THR A 93 7.06 -7.70 -14.09
CA THR A 93 5.79 -7.46 -13.39
C THR A 93 5.73 -8.21 -12.06
N GLY A 94 4.88 -7.75 -11.14
CA GLY A 94 4.64 -8.40 -9.85
C GLY A 94 5.76 -8.24 -8.82
N LEU A 95 6.02 -9.28 -8.02
CA LEU A 95 7.05 -9.24 -6.96
C LEU A 95 8.45 -8.96 -7.51
N ARG A 96 8.75 -9.46 -8.72
CA ARG A 96 10.05 -9.27 -9.36
C ARG A 96 10.33 -7.80 -9.67
N TYR A 97 9.30 -7.01 -9.99
CA TYR A 97 9.42 -5.56 -10.20
C TYR A 97 9.97 -4.86 -8.95
N ILE A 98 9.34 -5.13 -7.79
CA ILE A 98 9.69 -4.52 -6.51
C ILE A 98 11.13 -4.91 -6.13
N MET A 99 11.48 -6.18 -6.32
CA MET A 99 12.82 -6.69 -6.03
C MET A 99 13.91 -6.05 -6.89
N TYR A 100 13.65 -5.82 -8.19
CA TYR A 100 14.64 -5.26 -9.10
C TYR A 100 14.83 -3.75 -8.91
N ASN A 101 13.75 -3.00 -8.69
CA ASN A 101 13.82 -1.54 -8.53
C ASN A 101 14.34 -1.13 -7.13
N TRP A 102 13.98 -1.90 -6.09
CA TRP A 102 14.34 -1.57 -4.69
C TRP A 102 14.76 -2.83 -3.90
N PRO A 103 15.96 -3.38 -4.15
CA PRO A 103 16.40 -4.62 -3.51
C PRO A 103 16.42 -4.53 -1.98
N ILE A 104 16.82 -3.38 -1.44
CA ILE A 104 16.92 -3.15 0.01
C ILE A 104 15.53 -3.14 0.66
N ILE A 105 14.58 -2.38 0.09
CA ILE A 105 13.22 -2.29 0.63
C ILE A 105 12.54 -3.65 0.56
N SER A 106 12.68 -4.35 -0.57
CA SER A 106 12.14 -5.70 -0.73
C SER A 106 12.70 -6.68 0.30
N ALA A 107 14.01 -6.63 0.58
CA ALA A 107 14.64 -7.47 1.60
C ALA A 107 14.11 -7.17 3.00
N VAL A 108 13.98 -5.88 3.36
CA VAL A 108 13.44 -5.46 4.65
C VAL A 108 12.00 -5.93 4.83
N VAL A 109 11.15 -5.78 3.81
CA VAL A 109 9.75 -6.25 3.87
C VAL A 109 9.69 -7.77 4.06
N ALA A 110 10.50 -8.54 3.32
CA ALA A 110 10.53 -9.99 3.46
C ALA A 110 11.00 -10.45 4.84
N ILE A 111 12.10 -9.87 5.34
CA ILE A 111 12.65 -10.16 6.67
C ILE A 111 11.66 -9.76 7.76
N SER A 112 11.07 -8.56 7.66
CA SER A 112 10.08 -8.09 8.64
C SER A 112 8.84 -8.97 8.69
N THR A 113 8.35 -9.44 7.53
CA THR A 113 7.19 -10.35 7.44
C THR A 113 7.52 -11.70 8.07
N ASN A 114 8.70 -12.26 7.75
CA ASN A 114 9.16 -13.51 8.34
C ASN A 114 9.31 -13.40 9.87
N LEU A 115 9.97 -12.33 10.34
CA LEU A 115 10.14 -12.06 11.76
C LEU A 115 8.79 -11.85 12.47
N PHE A 116 7.86 -11.13 11.84
CA PHE A 116 6.50 -10.93 12.36
C PHE A 116 5.76 -12.26 12.53
N PHE A 117 5.80 -13.16 11.55
CA PHE A 117 5.18 -14.49 11.66
C PHE A 117 5.80 -15.32 12.79
N ILE A 118 7.13 -15.34 12.90
CA ILE A 118 7.83 -16.05 13.97
C ILE A 118 7.44 -15.46 15.34
N LEU A 119 7.40 -14.13 15.45
CA LEU A 119 7.01 -13.42 16.67
C LEU A 119 5.55 -13.72 17.05
N VAL A 120 4.63 -13.75 16.09
CA VAL A 120 3.23 -14.11 16.33
C VAL A 120 3.12 -15.55 16.84
N ILE A 121 3.82 -16.51 16.22
CA ILE A 121 3.81 -17.91 16.67
C ILE A 121 4.43 -18.04 18.07
N PHE A 122 5.52 -17.33 18.33
CA PHE A 122 6.16 -17.31 19.64
C PHE A 122 5.24 -16.72 20.71
N LEU A 123 4.55 -15.61 20.41
CA LEU A 123 3.54 -15.03 21.28
C LEU A 123 2.36 -15.97 21.49
N LEU A 124 1.87 -16.66 20.44
CA LEU A 124 0.80 -17.65 20.57
C LEU A 124 1.23 -18.84 21.42
N SER A 125 2.45 -19.33 21.23
CA SER A 125 3.02 -20.41 22.04
C SER A 125 3.17 -19.98 23.50
N TRP A 126 3.62 -18.74 23.71
CA TRP A 126 3.78 -18.21 25.05
C TRP A 126 2.42 -17.99 25.71
N TYR A 127 1.48 -17.39 24.99
CA TYR A 127 0.11 -17.17 25.42
C TYR A 127 -0.60 -18.49 25.71
N HIS A 128 -0.43 -19.53 24.88
CA HIS A 128 -1.00 -20.87 25.11
C HIS A 128 -0.43 -21.55 26.37
N TRP A 129 0.87 -21.42 26.60
CA TRP A 129 1.49 -21.94 27.82
C TRP A 129 1.04 -21.15 29.06
N SER A 130 0.94 -19.82 29.00
CA SER A 130 0.39 -19.02 30.09
C SER A 130 -1.11 -19.29 30.29
N ASP A 131 -1.86 -19.50 29.21
CA ASP A 131 -3.28 -19.85 29.23
C ASP A 131 -3.54 -21.23 29.80
N THR A 132 -2.55 -22.13 29.89
CA THR A 132 -2.71 -23.38 30.66
C THR A 132 -3.06 -23.08 32.12
N THR A 133 -2.65 -21.93 32.67
CA THR A 133 -3.05 -21.49 34.02
C THR A 133 -4.47 -20.90 34.05
N TRP A 134 -4.93 -20.23 32.98
CA TRP A 134 -6.29 -19.70 32.87
C TRP A 134 -7.33 -20.76 32.50
N LEU A 135 -7.03 -21.69 31.58
CA LEU A 135 -7.85 -22.83 31.18
C LEU A 135 -8.23 -23.73 32.36
N HIS A 136 -7.33 -23.91 33.33
CA HIS A 136 -7.64 -24.64 34.56
C HIS A 136 -8.68 -23.91 35.43
N ASN A 137 -8.52 -22.59 35.62
CA ASN A 137 -9.46 -21.76 36.37
C ASN A 137 -10.81 -21.63 35.65
N LEU A 138 -10.79 -21.57 34.32
CA LEU A 138 -11.98 -21.53 33.48
C LEU A 138 -12.74 -22.86 33.55
N ARG A 139 -12.05 -24.01 33.42
CA ARG A 139 -12.68 -25.33 33.54
C ARG A 139 -13.37 -25.51 34.90
N GLN A 140 -12.75 -25.04 35.98
CA GLN A 140 -13.36 -25.08 37.31
C GLN A 140 -14.57 -24.15 37.43
N LYS A 141 -14.53 -22.96 36.81
CA LYS A 141 -15.63 -21.98 36.81
C LYS A 141 -16.82 -22.46 35.99
N TYR A 142 -16.58 -23.13 34.85
CA TYR A 142 -17.64 -23.67 33.99
C TYR A 142 -18.31 -24.93 34.59
N GLY A 143 -17.57 -25.78 35.31
CA GLY A 143 -18.14 -26.94 36.00
C GLY A 143 -19.13 -26.61 37.13
N ARG A 144 -18.89 -25.54 37.91
CA ARG A 144 -19.85 -25.09 38.94
C ARG A 144 -21.11 -24.46 38.35
N ILE A 145 -20.97 -23.78 37.21
CA ILE A 145 -22.10 -23.16 36.51
C ILE A 145 -23.03 -24.26 35.95
N THR A 146 -22.48 -25.35 35.41
CA THR A 146 -23.30 -26.48 34.93
C THR A 146 -24.01 -27.24 36.05
N GLU A 147 -23.38 -27.44 37.21
CA GLU A 147 -24.03 -28.11 38.35
C GLU A 147 -25.16 -27.27 38.96
N THR A 148 -24.99 -25.95 39.04
CA THR A 148 -26.05 -25.04 39.55
C THR A 148 -27.21 -24.90 38.56
N ILE A 149 -26.93 -24.91 37.25
CA ILE A 149 -27.96 -24.96 36.20
C ILE A 149 -28.71 -26.30 36.26
N GLN A 150 -28.01 -27.42 36.43
CA GLN A 150 -28.64 -28.74 36.49
C GLN A 150 -29.48 -28.93 37.77
N ARG A 151 -29.03 -28.42 38.93
CA ARG A 151 -29.81 -28.42 40.18
C ARG A 151 -31.04 -27.53 40.11
N LYS A 152 -30.96 -26.39 39.41
CA LYS A 152 -32.10 -25.50 39.17
C LYS A 152 -33.06 -26.09 38.13
N ALA A 153 -32.55 -26.73 37.09
CA ALA A 153 -33.35 -27.44 36.10
C ALA A 153 -34.05 -28.66 36.72
N SER A 154 -33.37 -29.45 37.55
CA SER A 154 -33.99 -30.58 38.25
C SER A 154 -35.04 -30.14 39.26
N LYS A 155 -34.81 -29.03 40.00
CA LYS A 155 -35.84 -28.43 40.87
C LYS A 155 -37.04 -27.88 40.10
N ALA A 156 -36.84 -27.30 38.93
CA ALA A 156 -37.92 -26.81 38.06
C ALA A 156 -38.70 -27.96 37.39
N ILE A 157 -38.05 -29.10 37.15
CA ILE A 157 -38.71 -30.32 36.66
C ILE A 157 -39.51 -31.00 37.78
N GLU A 158 -38.98 -31.03 39.00
CA GLU A 158 -39.66 -31.55 40.20
C GLU A 158 -40.86 -30.69 40.62
N SER A 159 -40.77 -29.36 40.48
CA SER A 159 -41.89 -28.45 40.72
C SER A 159 -42.96 -28.48 39.61
N LYS A 160 -42.68 -29.08 38.46
CA LYS A 160 -43.64 -29.21 37.35
C LYS A 160 -44.52 -30.46 37.43
N SER A 161 -44.19 -31.42 38.32
CA SER A 161 -45.05 -32.57 38.63
C SER A 161 -46.04 -32.32 39.79
N GLY A 162 -45.98 -31.15 40.43
CA GLY A 162 -46.89 -30.75 41.51
C GLY A 162 -47.91 -29.70 41.04
N PHE A 163 -49.05 -30.18 40.59
CA PHE A 163 -50.33 -29.49 40.38
C PHE A 163 -50.62 -28.36 41.40
N ARG A 164 -50.70 -27.08 40.96
CA ARG A 164 -51.82 -26.13 41.23
C ARG A 164 -51.54 -24.68 40.83
N ASP A 165 -52.66 -24.05 40.51
CA ASP A 165 -52.88 -22.73 39.93
C ASP A 165 -52.54 -21.55 40.87
N ASP A 166 -52.46 -20.38 40.23
CA ASP A 166 -52.71 -19.03 40.73
C ASP A 166 -51.53 -18.20 41.31
N GLU A 167 -51.37 -17.04 40.65
CA GLU A 167 -51.02 -15.71 41.17
C GLU A 167 -49.64 -15.52 41.87
N ASP A 168 -48.71 -14.86 41.17
CA ASP A 168 -48.21 -13.53 41.54
C ASP A 168 -47.00 -13.12 40.67
N LEU A 169 -47.23 -12.16 39.78
CA LEU A 169 -46.22 -11.41 39.07
C LEU A 169 -45.58 -10.40 40.03
N ASN A 170 -44.45 -10.73 40.65
CA ASN A 170 -43.54 -9.74 41.26
C ASN A 170 -42.17 -10.36 41.55
N PHE A 171 -41.24 -10.29 40.58
CA PHE A 171 -39.81 -10.23 40.90
C PHE A 171 -38.99 -9.73 39.70
N LEU A 172 -39.22 -8.48 39.31
CA LEU A 172 -38.18 -7.69 38.69
C LEU A 172 -37.70 -6.70 39.74
N ASP A 173 -36.72 -7.09 40.54
CA ASP A 173 -35.65 -6.16 40.87
C ASP A 173 -34.36 -6.85 41.31
N ASP A 174 -33.28 -6.14 41.01
CA ASP A 174 -31.95 -6.19 41.60
C ASP A 174 -30.94 -7.26 41.10
N LYS A 175 -30.16 -6.79 40.10
CA LYS A 175 -28.73 -6.43 40.29
C LYS A 175 -27.78 -7.55 40.69
N SER A 176 -27.09 -8.09 39.67
CA SER A 176 -25.69 -8.56 39.76
C SER A 176 -25.21 -9.08 38.41
N ILE A 177 -25.21 -8.26 37.36
CA ILE A 177 -24.39 -8.49 36.17
C ILE A 177 -23.75 -7.15 35.82
N GLY A 178 -22.63 -6.84 36.49
CA GLY A 178 -21.95 -5.57 36.33
C GLY A 178 -21.10 -5.19 37.54
N SER A 179 -20.08 -5.98 37.85
CA SER A 179 -18.90 -5.49 38.56
C SER A 179 -17.73 -6.45 38.32
N GLU A 180 -16.54 -5.87 38.20
CA GLU A 180 -15.23 -6.50 37.94
C GLU A 180 -14.85 -6.78 36.48
N ILE A 181 -14.85 -5.73 35.64
CA ILE A 181 -13.67 -5.38 34.83
C ILE A 181 -13.59 -3.85 34.77
N GLU A 182 -13.04 -3.21 35.82
CA GLU A 182 -12.36 -1.91 35.72
C GLU A 182 -11.75 -1.55 37.07
N GLU A 183 -10.51 -1.98 37.30
CA GLU A 183 -9.53 -1.24 38.11
C GLU A 183 -8.14 -1.87 37.89
N ILE A 184 -7.32 -1.24 37.04
CA ILE A 184 -5.89 -0.94 37.26
C ILE A 184 -5.56 0.14 36.23
N GLY A 185 -5.47 1.38 36.72
CA GLY A 185 -5.18 2.54 35.88
C GLY A 185 -5.30 3.87 36.63
N GLY A 186 -4.82 3.92 37.87
CA GLY A 186 -4.70 5.16 38.62
C GLY A 186 -3.27 5.68 38.63
N SER A 187 -3.06 6.88 38.07
CA SER A 187 -2.39 8.03 38.72
C SER A 187 -1.58 8.87 37.73
N SER A 188 -2.05 10.09 37.44
CA SER A 188 -1.38 11.29 37.96
C SER A 188 -2.17 12.56 37.61
N ASP A 189 -2.59 13.23 38.68
CA ASP A 189 -3.09 14.60 38.84
C ASP A 189 -2.41 15.69 37.97
N SER A 190 -3.17 16.69 37.51
CA SER A 190 -3.44 17.94 38.26
C SER A 190 -3.85 19.15 37.38
N ARG A 191 -4.86 19.87 37.93
CA ARG A 191 -5.15 21.33 37.83
C ARG A 191 -5.80 21.86 36.54
N SER A 192 -7.12 22.08 36.52
CA SER A 192 -7.96 23.15 37.12
C SER A 192 -8.22 24.29 36.12
N SER A 193 -9.47 24.44 35.65
CA SER A 193 -10.46 25.46 36.08
C SER A 193 -10.14 26.86 35.51
N SER A 194 -11.01 27.60 34.83
CA SER A 194 -12.45 27.76 34.93
C SER A 194 -13.06 28.38 33.64
N LYS A 195 -14.39 28.28 33.58
CA LYS A 195 -15.39 28.87 32.68
C LYS A 195 -15.27 30.38 32.42
N GLU A 196 -15.78 30.82 31.26
CA GLU A 196 -16.89 31.80 31.04
C GLU A 196 -16.85 32.27 29.57
N GLU A 197 -17.88 32.00 28.76
CA GLU A 197 -19.06 32.83 28.45
C GLU A 197 -18.90 33.86 27.30
N LEU A 198 -19.81 33.71 26.33
CA LEU A 198 -20.45 34.71 25.45
C LEU A 198 -19.71 35.41 24.27
N LEU A 199 -20.50 35.52 23.19
CA LEU A 199 -20.47 36.45 22.04
C LEU A 199 -19.56 36.15 20.83
N GLY A 200 -20.19 35.50 19.84
CA GLY A 200 -20.47 36.15 18.56
C GLY A 200 -19.37 36.17 17.48
N SER A 201 -19.51 35.32 16.46
CA SER A 201 -19.38 35.70 15.04
C SER A 201 -19.71 34.51 14.11
N LYS A 202 -20.59 34.74 13.13
CA LYS A 202 -20.86 33.92 11.93
C LYS A 202 -19.79 34.29 10.84
N PRO A 203 -19.69 33.66 9.63
CA PRO A 203 -20.42 32.50 9.07
C PRO A 203 -19.63 31.51 8.15
N LYS A 204 -20.33 30.42 7.76
CA LYS A 204 -20.37 29.74 6.43
C LYS A 204 -19.16 28.95 5.89
N THR A 205 -19.33 27.62 5.89
CA THR A 205 -18.74 26.70 4.91
C THR A 205 -19.90 26.03 4.16
N SER A 206 -20.14 26.45 2.93
CA SER A 206 -20.97 25.75 1.95
C SER A 206 -20.58 26.30 0.59
N ASN A 207 -19.58 25.70 -0.06
CA ASN A 207 -19.23 25.89 -1.48
C ASN A 207 -18.01 25.00 -1.84
N GLU A 208 -18.14 23.68 -1.81
CA GLU A 208 -17.18 22.80 -2.51
C GLU A 208 -17.83 21.61 -3.25
N GLU A 209 -19.14 21.39 -3.12
CA GLU A 209 -19.82 20.30 -3.84
C GLU A 209 -20.33 20.68 -5.25
N GLU A 210 -20.16 21.93 -5.69
CA GLU A 210 -20.72 22.41 -6.97
C GLU A 210 -19.71 22.50 -8.14
N GLN A 211 -18.45 22.08 -7.97
CA GLN A 211 -17.43 22.23 -9.03
C GLN A 211 -17.08 20.94 -9.83
N LEU A 212 -17.63 19.78 -9.48
CA LEU A 212 -17.32 18.52 -10.18
C LEU A 212 -18.31 18.12 -11.30
N ARG A 213 -19.31 18.95 -11.60
CA ARG A 213 -20.36 18.64 -12.59
C ARG A 213 -20.32 19.44 -13.89
N GLN A 214 -19.26 20.19 -14.16
CA GLN A 214 -19.26 21.11 -15.31
C GLN A 214 -17.92 21.22 -16.06
N ARG A 215 -17.31 20.12 -16.53
CA ARG A 215 -16.41 20.14 -17.71
C ARG A 215 -16.49 18.85 -18.51
N ARG A 216 -17.61 18.64 -19.21
CA ARG A 216 -17.70 17.78 -20.40
C ARG A 216 -17.74 18.71 -21.62
N PRO A 217 -16.76 18.73 -22.54
CA PRO A 217 -16.85 19.56 -23.73
C PRO A 217 -17.80 18.92 -24.76
N ARG A 218 -18.67 19.75 -25.35
CA ARG A 218 -19.54 19.41 -26.50
C ARG A 218 -18.76 19.50 -27.80
N GLU A 219 -19.17 18.64 -28.74
CA GLU A 219 -18.79 18.60 -30.15
C GLU A 219 -19.21 19.84 -30.98
N LYS A 220 -18.61 19.90 -32.18
CA LYS A 220 -18.98 20.60 -33.44
C LYS A 220 -18.59 22.07 -33.57
N PHE A 221 -17.60 22.37 -34.41
CA PHE A 221 -17.75 22.55 -35.86
C PHE A 221 -16.50 22.07 -36.59
#